data_AF-A0A931QFQ3-F1
#
_entry.id   AF-A0A931QFQ3-F1
#
_cell.length_a   1.000
_cell.length_b   1.000
_cell.length_c   1.000
_cell.angle_alpha   90.00
_cell.angle_beta   90.00
_cell.angle_gamma   90.00
#
_symmetry.space_group_name_H-M   'P 1'
#
loop_
_entity.id
_entity.type
_entity.pdbx_description
1 polymer ?
#
loop_
_entity_poly.entity_id
_entity_poly.type
_entity_poly.pdbx_seq_one_letter_code
_entity_poly.pdbx_strand_id
1 'polypeptide(L)'
;MENNNLTLFFTHLLGLHDPHARGHSNHVAVLATALARKIGLTEAQVETLEFAAKIHDIGKIAINDFIVNKPGRYTEAEYGMVQQHTTLGSDLIKNLALDPVIHLAILHHHENFDGTGYPHKIKGGQIP
;
A
#
# COMPACT_ATOMS: atom_id res chain seq x y z
N MET A 1 17.80 -6.04 8.90
CA MET A 1 17.31 -6.28 10.28
C MET A 1 16.43 -5.14 10.77
N GLU A 2 16.78 -3.86 10.56
CA GLU A 2 15.93 -2.70 10.90
C GLU A 2 14.55 -2.71 10.22
N ASN A 3 14.48 -3.04 8.93
CA ASN A 3 13.21 -3.08 8.19
C ASN A 3 12.21 -4.12 8.73
N ASN A 4 12.67 -5.22 9.35
CA ASN A 4 11.76 -6.25 9.85
C ASN A 4 10.94 -5.77 11.05
N ASN A 5 11.55 -5.02 11.97
CA ASN A 5 10.83 -4.48 13.12
C ASN A 5 9.83 -3.40 12.71
N LEU A 6 10.21 -2.54 11.77
CA LEU A 6 9.30 -1.53 11.21
C LEU A 6 8.14 -2.17 10.44
N THR A 7 8.43 -3.16 9.60
CA THR A 7 7.40 -3.91 8.87
C THR A 7 6.40 -4.56 9.82
N LEU A 8 6.90 -5.26 10.85
CA LEU A 8 6.06 -5.89 11.85
C LEU A 8 5.22 -4.87 12.61
N PHE A 9 5.80 -3.73 12.98
CA PHE A 9 5.06 -2.64 13.63
C PHE A 9 3.91 -2.13 12.76
N PHE A 10 4.17 -1.77 11.50
CA PHE A 10 3.14 -1.24 10.61
C PHE A 10 2.06 -2.27 10.28
N THR A 11 2.45 -3.51 9.95
CA THR A 11 1.49 -4.56 9.62
C THR A 11 0.65 -4.99 10.82
N HIS A 12 1.24 -5.00 12.03
CA HIS A 12 0.49 -5.27 13.26
C HIS A 12 -0.47 -4.13 13.59
N LEU A 13 -0.02 -2.87 13.52
CA LEU A 13 -0.85 -1.69 13.74
C LEU A 13 -2.04 -1.66 12.78
N LEU A 14 -1.79 -1.85 11.48
CA LEU A 14 -2.84 -1.94 10.47
C LEU A 14 -3.77 -3.11 10.77
N GLY A 15 -3.24 -4.28 11.11
CA GLY A 15 -4.04 -5.46 11.42
C GLY A 15 -4.90 -5.35 12.68
N LEU A 16 -4.60 -4.43 13.61
CA LEU A 16 -5.46 -4.10 14.75
C LEU A 16 -6.65 -3.23 14.33
N HIS A 17 -6.46 -2.38 13.32
CA HIS A 17 -7.47 -1.44 12.82
C HIS A 17 -8.35 -2.03 11.70
N ASP A 18 -7.73 -2.77 10.78
CA ASP A 18 -8.34 -3.50 9.67
C ASP A 18 -7.98 -4.99 9.81
N PRO A 19 -8.84 -5.80 10.45
CA PRO A 19 -8.68 -7.24 10.55
C PRO A 19 -8.48 -7.97 9.21
N HIS A 20 -9.01 -7.44 8.10
CA HIS A 20 -8.88 -8.05 6.78
C HIS A 20 -7.49 -7.85 6.16
N ALA A 21 -6.75 -6.82 6.60
CA ALA A 21 -5.37 -6.60 6.19
C ALA A 21 -4.42 -7.72 6.71
N ARG A 22 -4.82 -8.47 7.75
CA ARG A 22 -4.02 -9.58 8.27
C ARG A 22 -3.89 -10.68 7.22
N GLY A 23 -2.65 -10.98 6.85
CA GLY A 23 -2.33 -11.99 5.84
C GLY A 23 -2.48 -11.50 4.40
N HIS A 24 -3.42 -10.58 4.11
CA HIS A 24 -3.58 -9.97 2.79
C HIS A 24 -2.27 -9.36 2.27
N SER A 25 -1.65 -8.48 3.06
CA SER A 25 -0.42 -7.80 2.64
C SER A 25 0.75 -8.76 2.43
N ASN A 26 0.78 -9.89 3.15
CA ASN A 26 1.80 -10.93 2.94
C ASN A 26 1.60 -11.63 1.59
N HIS A 27 0.36 -11.95 1.21
CA HIS A 27 0.09 -12.55 -0.09
C HIS A 27 0.45 -11.62 -1.25
N VAL A 28 0.12 -10.32 -1.13
CA VAL A 28 0.51 -9.31 -2.12
C VAL A 28 2.03 -9.23 -2.24
N ALA A 29 2.76 -9.18 -1.12
CA ALA A 29 4.22 -9.12 -1.12
C ALA A 29 4.87 -10.36 -1.76
N VAL A 30 4.35 -11.56 -1.51
CA VAL A 30 4.83 -12.80 -2.14
C VAL A 30 4.68 -12.73 -3.67
N LEU A 31 3.52 -12.30 -4.17
CA LEU A 31 3.27 -12.20 -5.60
C LEU A 31 4.12 -11.09 -6.26
N ALA A 32 4.20 -9.92 -5.62
CA ALA A 32 4.97 -8.79 -6.12
C ALA A 32 6.46 -9.11 -6.22
N THR A 33 7.04 -9.72 -5.19
CA THR A 33 8.46 -10.11 -5.18
C THR A 33 8.79 -11.23 -6.17
N ALA A 34 7.87 -12.20 -6.35
CA ALA A 34 8.03 -13.23 -7.36
C ALA A 34 8.05 -12.64 -8.79
N LEU A 35 7.16 -11.69 -9.08
CA LEU A 35 7.14 -10.99 -10.36
C LEU A 35 8.41 -10.14 -10.55
N ALA A 36 8.82 -9.38 -9.54
CA ALA A 36 10.02 -8.55 -9.58
C ALA A 36 11.28 -9.37 -9.92
N ARG A 37 11.47 -10.50 -9.25
CA ARG A 37 12.57 -11.43 -9.55
C ARG A 37 12.46 -11.98 -10.97
N LYS A 38 11.25 -12.32 -11.43
CA LYS A 38 11.01 -12.86 -12.77
C LYS A 38 11.39 -11.86 -13.88
N ILE A 39 11.18 -10.56 -13.66
CA ILE A 39 11.51 -9.49 -14.61
C ILE A 39 12.93 -8.93 -14.43
N GLY A 40 13.73 -9.48 -13.50
CA GLY A 40 15.15 -9.17 -13.36
C GLY A 40 15.50 -7.99 -12.45
N LEU A 41 14.62 -7.62 -11.51
CA LEU A 41 15.00 -6.65 -10.46
C LEU A 41 16.10 -7.22 -9.57
N THR A 42 16.96 -6.33 -9.07
CA THR A 42 18.00 -6.68 -8.08
C THR A 42 17.36 -7.05 -6.73
N GLU A 43 18.02 -7.86 -5.91
CA GLU A 43 17.47 -8.23 -4.60
C GLU A 43 17.22 -7.01 -3.70
N ALA A 44 18.03 -5.94 -3.80
CA ALA A 44 17.78 -4.70 -3.06
C ALA A 44 16.46 -4.02 -3.47
N GLN A 45 16.13 -4.03 -4.78
CA GLN A 45 14.84 -3.54 -5.27
C GLN A 45 13.69 -4.46 -4.85
N VAL A 46 13.93 -5.78 -4.83
CA VAL A 46 12.94 -6.76 -4.38
C VAL A 46 12.63 -6.58 -2.89
N GLU A 47 13.64 -6.35 -2.04
CA GLU A 47 13.47 -6.05 -0.61
C GLU A 47 12.68 -4.75 -0.39
N THR A 48 12.96 -3.72 -1.19
CA THR A 48 12.23 -2.44 -1.17
C THR A 48 10.76 -2.63 -1.57
N LEU A 49 10.51 -3.39 -2.64
CA LEU A 49 9.16 -3.73 -3.10
C LEU A 49 8.41 -4.58 -2.06
N GLU A 50 9.08 -5.56 -1.44
CA GLU A 50 8.48 -6.39 -0.39
C GLU A 50 7.99 -5.53 0.77
N PHE A 51 8.83 -4.57 1.21
CA PHE A 51 8.47 -3.63 2.25
C PHE A 51 7.24 -2.80 1.85
N ALA A 52 7.29 -2.15 0.68
CA ALA A 52 6.18 -1.34 0.17
C ALA A 52 4.87 -2.14 0.04
N ALA A 53 4.94 -3.35 -0.50
CA ALA A 53 3.78 -4.23 -0.66
C ALA A 53 3.16 -4.64 0.69
N LYS A 54 3.98 -4.86 1.73
CA LYS A 54 3.46 -5.20 3.07
C LYS A 54 2.71 -4.05 3.73
N ILE A 55 3.08 -2.81 3.43
CA ILE A 55 2.53 -1.62 4.09
C ILE A 55 1.65 -0.77 3.16
N HIS A 56 1.31 -1.23 1.95
CA HIS A 56 0.59 -0.43 0.94
C HIS A 56 -0.71 0.19 1.47
N ASP A 57 -1.39 -0.53 2.36
CA ASP A 57 -2.67 -0.16 2.97
C ASP A 57 -2.52 0.63 4.28
N ILE A 58 -1.32 1.02 4.71
CA ILE A 58 -1.10 1.60 6.06
C ILE A 58 -1.92 2.87 6.31
N GLY A 59 -2.24 3.64 5.27
CA GLY A 59 -3.07 4.84 5.40
C GLY A 59 -4.50 4.57 5.89
N LYS A 60 -4.97 3.31 5.88
CA LYS A 60 -6.28 2.95 6.43
C LYS A 60 -6.42 3.26 7.92
N ILE A 61 -5.31 3.36 8.66
CA ILE A 61 -5.32 3.76 10.08
C ILE A 61 -5.88 5.17 10.31
N ALA A 62 -5.92 6.00 9.27
CA ALA A 62 -6.44 7.36 9.31
C ALA A 62 -7.91 7.46 8.84
N ILE A 63 -8.53 6.34 8.46
CA ILE A 63 -9.94 6.27 8.05
C ILE A 63 -10.74 5.64 9.19
N ASN A 64 -11.97 6.09 9.39
CA ASN A 64 -12.85 5.53 10.40
C ASN A 64 -13.03 4.00 10.21
N ASP A 65 -12.80 3.24 11.26
CA ASP A 65 -12.88 1.78 11.27
C ASP A 65 -14.28 1.23 10.98
N PHE A 66 -15.35 1.95 11.34
CA PHE A 66 -16.73 1.60 10.94
C PHE A 66 -16.93 1.66 9.42
N ILE A 67 -16.17 2.51 8.72
CA ILE A 67 -16.19 2.56 7.25
C ILE A 67 -15.29 1.45 6.71
N VAL A 68 -14.03 1.38 7.12
CA VAL A 68 -13.07 0.38 6.61
C VAL A 68 -13.57 -1.06 6.77
N ASN A 69 -14.23 -1.35 7.89
CA ASN A 69 -14.74 -2.68 8.24
C ASN A 69 -16.24 -2.85 7.94
N LYS A 70 -16.84 -1.92 7.19
CA LYS A 70 -18.27 -1.99 6.87
C LYS A 70 -18.60 -3.26 6.07
N PRO A 71 -19.60 -4.04 6.49
CA PRO A 71 -20.08 -5.16 5.66
C PRO A 71 -20.83 -4.64 4.42
N GLY A 72 -20.56 -5.26 3.27
CA GLY A 72 -21.24 -4.95 2.02
C GLY A 72 -20.52 -3.86 1.19
N ARG A 73 -21.27 -3.20 0.29
CA ARG A 73 -20.70 -2.20 -0.60
C ARG A 73 -20.62 -0.83 0.08
N TYR A 74 -19.55 -0.09 -0.22
CA TYR A 74 -19.48 1.32 0.07
C TYR A 74 -20.48 2.11 -0.78
N THR A 75 -21.03 3.16 -0.18
CA THR A 75 -21.61 4.28 -0.92
C THR A 75 -20.48 5.06 -1.61
N GLU A 76 -20.81 5.89 -2.59
CA GLU A 76 -19.82 6.75 -3.27
C GLU A 76 -19.04 7.63 -2.28
N ALA A 77 -19.72 8.18 -1.26
CA ALA A 77 -19.08 9.00 -0.24
C ALA A 77 -18.11 8.20 0.64
N GLU A 78 -18.52 7.01 1.08
CA GLU A 78 -17.65 6.10 1.86
C GLU A 78 -16.46 5.63 1.03
N TYR A 79 -16.69 5.30 -0.25
CA TYR A 79 -15.62 4.90 -1.15
C TYR A 79 -14.60 6.03 -1.32
N GLY A 80 -15.06 7.27 -1.53
CA GLY A 80 -14.19 8.45 -1.58
C GLY A 80 -13.37 8.68 -0.30
N MET A 81 -13.91 8.33 0.87
CA MET A 81 -13.15 8.35 2.12
C MET A 81 -12.09 7.23 2.15
N VAL A 82 -12.46 6.01 1.74
CA VAL A 82 -11.53 4.87 1.70
C VAL A 82 -10.38 5.11 0.73
N GLN A 83 -10.61 5.74 -0.42
CA GLN A 83 -9.56 6.07 -1.40
C GLN A 83 -8.42 6.92 -0.83
N GLN A 84 -8.68 7.72 0.21
CA GLN A 84 -7.69 8.60 0.84
C GLN A 84 -6.55 7.84 1.53
N HIS A 85 -6.69 6.54 1.79
CA HIS A 85 -5.60 5.75 2.40
C HIS A 85 -4.31 5.79 1.58
N THR A 86 -4.40 5.94 0.26
CA THR A 86 -3.23 6.07 -0.63
C THR A 86 -2.42 7.32 -0.29
N THR A 87 -3.07 8.49 -0.30
CA THR A 87 -2.43 9.78 0.00
C THR A 87 -1.99 9.86 1.46
N LEU A 88 -2.83 9.42 2.40
CA LEU A 88 -2.54 9.45 3.83
C LEU A 88 -1.39 8.50 4.20
N GLY A 89 -1.35 7.31 3.58
CA GLY A 89 -0.26 6.35 3.78
C GLY A 89 1.06 6.84 3.21
N SER A 90 1.04 7.47 2.03
CA SER A 90 2.23 8.11 1.45
C SER A 90 2.73 9.25 2.32
N ASP A 91 1.83 10.12 2.78
CA ASP A 91 2.15 11.25 3.65
C ASP A 91 2.73 10.81 5.01
N LEU A 92 2.23 9.69 5.56
CA LEU A 92 2.73 9.11 6.80
C LEU A 92 4.20 8.69 6.69
N ILE A 93 4.59 8.09 5.57
CA ILE A 93 5.89 7.44 5.45
C ILE A 93 6.94 8.24 4.67
N LYS A 94 6.55 9.24 3.86
CA LYS A 94 7.46 10.03 3.01
C LYS A 94 8.56 10.77 3.78
N ASN A 95 8.34 11.04 5.06
CA ASN A 95 9.30 11.74 5.93
C ASN A 95 10.22 10.77 6.71
N LEU A 96 10.02 9.46 6.57
CA LEU A 96 10.92 8.47 7.15
C LEU A 96 12.16 8.33 6.24
N ALA A 97 13.29 7.96 6.83
CA ALA A 97 14.53 7.70 6.11
C ALA A 97 14.47 6.34 5.36
N LEU A 98 13.53 6.24 4.42
CA LEU A 98 13.23 5.07 3.60
C LEU A 98 13.51 5.40 2.12
N ASP A 99 13.59 4.36 1.28
CA ASP A 99 13.66 4.55 -0.17
C ASP A 99 12.42 5.32 -0.67
N PRO A 100 12.57 6.42 -1.43
CA PRO A 100 11.45 7.21 -1.95
C PRO A 100 10.44 6.39 -2.77
N VAL A 101 10.86 5.31 -3.42
CA VAL A 101 9.96 4.43 -4.18
C VAL A 101 8.84 3.86 -3.29
N ILE A 102 9.09 3.68 -1.99
CA ILE A 102 8.08 3.11 -1.08
C ILE A 102 6.86 4.03 -0.97
N HIS A 103 7.05 5.34 -0.82
CA HIS A 103 5.90 6.25 -0.69
C HIS A 103 5.17 6.45 -2.01
N LEU A 104 5.87 6.33 -3.13
CA LEU A 104 5.29 6.34 -4.47
C LEU A 104 4.45 5.08 -4.71
N ALA A 105 4.95 3.91 -4.35
CA ALA A 105 4.20 2.66 -4.45
C ALA A 105 2.92 2.70 -3.60
N ILE A 106 2.99 3.19 -2.37
CA ILE A 106 1.79 3.38 -1.51
C ILE A 106 0.82 4.39 -2.13
N LEU A 107 1.31 5.48 -2.70
CA LEU A 107 0.46 6.52 -3.29
C LEU A 107 -0.30 6.03 -4.53
N HIS A 108 0.31 5.15 -5.33
CA HIS A 108 -0.16 4.83 -6.68
C HIS A 108 -0.61 3.38 -6.88
N HIS A 109 -0.65 2.54 -5.83
CA HIS A 109 -1.02 1.12 -5.97
C HIS A 109 -2.48 0.89 -6.44
N HIS A 110 -3.30 1.94 -6.48
CA HIS A 110 -4.65 1.93 -7.05
C HIS A 110 -4.78 2.70 -8.37
N GLU A 111 -3.66 3.12 -8.97
CA GLU A 111 -3.66 3.61 -10.34
C GLU A 111 -3.88 2.44 -11.31
N ASN A 112 -4.71 2.68 -12.32
CA ASN A 112 -4.93 1.72 -13.40
C ASN A 112 -4.14 2.16 -14.63
N PHE A 113 -3.64 1.19 -15.40
CA PHE A 113 -2.81 1.47 -16.58
C PHE A 113 -3.49 2.37 -17.62
N ASP A 114 -4.83 2.34 -17.70
CA ASP A 114 -5.66 3.17 -18.58
C ASP A 114 -6.01 4.57 -18.01
N GLY A 115 -5.64 4.82 -16.75
CA GLY A 115 -5.86 6.04 -15.98
C GLY A 115 -7.26 6.19 -15.39
N THR A 116 -8.03 5.11 -15.26
CA THR A 116 -9.31 5.17 -14.51
C THR A 116 -9.13 5.00 -13.00
N GLY A 117 -7.88 4.80 -12.54
CA GLY A 117 -7.53 4.62 -11.13
C GLY A 117 -7.54 5.92 -10.33
N TYR A 118 -6.86 5.90 -9.19
CA TYR A 118 -6.74 7.03 -8.27
C TYR A 118 -5.40 6.95 -7.51
N PRO A 119 -4.91 8.05 -6.89
CA PRO A 119 -5.54 9.36 -6.74
C PRO A 119 -5.31 10.34 -7.91
N HIS A 120 -4.30 10.12 -8.75
CA HIS A 120 -3.84 11.08 -9.75
C HIS A 120 -4.30 10.77 -11.18
N LYS A 121 -4.84 9.57 -11.44
CA LYS A 121 -5.34 9.15 -12.76
C LYS A 121 -4.24 9.16 -13.83
N ILE A 122 -3.03 8.83 -13.42
CA ILE A 122 -1.85 8.73 -14.29
C ILE A 122 -1.90 7.45 -15.12
N LYS A 123 -1.19 7.44 -16.26
CA LYS A 123 -1.33 6.38 -17.29
C LYS A 123 -0.03 5.72 -17.66
N GLY A 124 -0.11 4.43 -17.96
CA GLY A 124 1.00 3.66 -18.53
C GLY A 124 2.29 3.82 -17.72
N GLY A 125 3.38 4.15 -18.41
CA GLY A 125 4.71 4.34 -17.79
C GLY A 125 4.86 5.57 -16.89
N GLN A 126 3.78 6.32 -16.61
CA GLN A 126 3.78 7.32 -15.55
C GLN A 126 3.60 6.68 -14.16
N ILE A 127 3.04 5.47 -14.10
CA ILE A 127 2.85 4.70 -12.87
C ILE A 127 4.23 4.16 -12.44
N PRO A 128 4.67 4.43 -11.20
CA PRO A 128 5.95 3.96 -10.67
C PRO A 128 6.09 2.44 -10.58
#